data_AF-A0AAQ3U1A2-F1
#
_entry.id   AF-A0AAQ3U1A2-F1
#
_cell.length_a   1.000
_cell.length_b   1.000
_cell.length_c   1.000
_cell.angle_alpha   90.00
_cell.angle_beta   90.00
_cell.angle_gamma   90.00
#
_symmetry.space_group_name_H-M   'P 1'
#
loop_
_entity.id
_entity.type
_entity.pdbx_description
1 polymer ?
#
loop_
_entity_poly.entity_id
_entity_poly.type
_entity_poly.pdbx_seq_one_letter_code
_entity_poly.pdbx_strand_id
1 'polypeptide(L)'
;MGSVDKTLFLLSCSGDTLIVQIYADDIIFGGSSHALVSSFAEQMSREFKMSLMGELQFFLELQIKQGLEGTFIHQAKYTRDILKKFNMGDSKPMTTPMSTNTALDADEDGEAVDQKEFRWMIGSLLYLMATRPDIQFAVCLCARYQASPRTSHRQAVKRIFRYLKFTPELGFWYFSGSSLSLRGFSDADHAGCRIDRKSTSGTCQLLGTSLVSWSSRKQASVALSNTEAEYVAAASCYSQLLWMKATLSDFGLRFGRITLLVDSTSAISIAKNPILHSRTKHIDVRFHFLRDHYEKGDIDLIPVVSANQLQVEGVDNALIKGEIESQWTGLIALLV
;
A
#
# COMPACT_ATOMS: atom_id res chain seq x y z
N MET A 1 -21.84 -8.67 13.13
CA MET A 1 -20.57 -8.08 13.59
C MET A 1 -19.44 -8.94 13.05
N GLY A 2 -18.37 -8.32 12.56
CA GLY A 2 -17.22 -9.03 12.02
C GLY A 2 -16.50 -9.90 13.05
N SER A 3 -15.95 -11.00 12.57
CA SER A 3 -15.11 -11.91 13.32
C SER A 3 -13.71 -11.33 13.53
N VAL A 4 -13.15 -10.68 12.51
CA VAL A 4 -11.86 -10.01 12.49
C VAL A 4 -12.01 -8.54 12.89
N ASP A 5 -12.87 -7.79 12.19
CA ASP A 5 -13.16 -6.40 12.54
C ASP A 5 -14.46 -6.31 13.36
N LYS A 6 -14.32 -6.03 14.65
CA LYS A 6 -15.45 -5.89 15.58
C LYS A 6 -16.29 -4.64 15.35
N THR A 7 -15.79 -3.69 14.57
CA THR A 7 -16.47 -2.44 14.23
C THR A 7 -17.19 -2.48 12.89
N LEU A 8 -17.05 -3.60 12.16
CA LEU A 8 -17.79 -3.88 10.93
C LEU A 8 -19.07 -4.67 11.22
N PHE A 9 -20.18 -4.24 10.63
CA PHE A 9 -21.47 -4.90 10.71
C PHE A 9 -21.98 -5.16 9.29
N LEU A 10 -22.44 -6.40 9.10
CA LEU A 10 -23.04 -6.86 7.86
C LEU A 10 -24.48 -7.28 8.17
N LEU A 11 -25.42 -6.73 7.42
CA LEU A 11 -26.81 -7.16 7.40
C LEU A 11 -27.13 -7.66 5.99
N SER A 12 -27.61 -8.89 5.88
CA SER A 12 -28.11 -9.46 4.63
C SER A 12 -29.59 -9.78 4.79
N CYS A 13 -30.43 -9.18 3.95
CA CYS A 13 -31.89 -9.34 3.99
C CYS A 13 -32.44 -9.48 2.58
N SER A 14 -33.10 -10.60 2.27
CA SER A 14 -33.80 -10.82 0.99
C SER A 14 -32.95 -10.58 -0.27
N GLY A 15 -31.64 -10.85 -0.20
CA GLY A 15 -30.69 -10.62 -1.30
C GLY A 15 -30.03 -9.24 -1.28
N ASP A 16 -30.55 -8.30 -0.50
CA ASP A 16 -29.90 -7.02 -0.25
C ASP A 16 -28.88 -7.12 0.88
N THR A 17 -27.84 -6.31 0.78
CA THR A 17 -26.75 -6.22 1.76
C THR A 17 -26.55 -4.79 2.21
N LEU A 18 -26.41 -4.59 3.51
CA LEU A 18 -26.00 -3.34 4.15
C LEU A 18 -24.71 -3.60 4.92
N ILE A 19 -23.71 -2.76 4.66
CA ILE A 19 -22.43 -2.75 5.32
C ILE A 19 -22.35 -1.48 6.15
N VAL A 20 -21.98 -1.60 7.42
CA VAL A 20 -21.81 -0.49 8.35
C VAL A 20 -20.45 -0.63 9.03
N GLN A 21 -19.63 0.40 8.93
CA GLN A 21 -18.35 0.54 9.61
C GLN A 21 -18.44 1.67 10.62
N ILE A 22 -18.06 1.39 11.86
CA ILE A 22 -17.97 2.40 12.91
C ILE A 22 -16.52 2.80 13.09
N TYR A 23 -16.24 4.11 13.11
CA TYR A 23 -14.92 4.65 13.39
C TYR A 23 -15.05 5.84 14.35
N ALA A 24 -14.64 5.65 15.60
CA ALA A 24 -14.84 6.63 16.67
C ALA A 24 -16.32 7.08 16.72
N ASP A 25 -16.59 8.37 16.48
CA ASP A 25 -17.94 8.95 16.48
C ASP A 25 -18.60 8.94 15.09
N ASP A 26 -17.86 8.55 14.05
CA ASP A 26 -18.33 8.50 12.67
C ASP A 26 -18.84 7.10 12.30
N ILE A 27 -19.90 7.06 11.49
CA ILE A 27 -20.46 5.82 10.94
C ILE A 27 -20.47 5.94 9.42
N ILE A 28 -19.72 5.06 8.76
CA ILE A 28 -19.79 4.89 7.31
C ILE A 28 -20.70 3.71 7.04
N PHE A 29 -21.64 3.87 6.12
CA PHE A 29 -22.49 2.76 5.71
C PHE A 29 -22.84 2.86 4.24
N GLY A 30 -23.13 1.72 3.64
CA GLY A 30 -23.54 1.59 2.26
C GLY A 30 -24.27 0.27 2.05
N GLY A 31 -25.09 0.18 1.01
CA GLY A 31 -25.84 -1.04 0.75
C GLY A 31 -26.23 -1.18 -0.72
N SER A 32 -26.71 -2.37 -1.07
CA SER A 32 -27.14 -2.70 -2.44
C SER A 32 -28.45 -2.03 -2.85
N SER A 33 -29.22 -1.52 -1.88
CA SER A 33 -30.54 -0.93 -2.09
C SER A 33 -30.66 0.41 -1.38
N HIS A 34 -31.10 1.43 -2.12
CA HIS A 34 -31.37 2.76 -1.57
C HIS A 34 -32.42 2.70 -0.46
N ALA A 35 -33.44 1.84 -0.59
CA ALA A 35 -34.47 1.70 0.45
C ALA A 35 -33.89 1.18 1.76
N LEU A 36 -32.96 0.21 1.69
CA LEU A 36 -32.29 -0.35 2.86
C LEU A 36 -31.37 0.70 3.53
N VAL A 37 -30.63 1.46 2.74
CA VAL A 37 -29.76 2.55 3.22
C VAL A 37 -30.58 3.66 3.88
N SER A 38 -31.68 4.11 3.26
CA SER A 38 -32.56 5.14 3.81
C SER A 38 -33.23 4.69 5.11
N SER A 39 -33.76 3.46 5.15
CA SER A 39 -34.38 2.92 6.36
C SER A 39 -33.40 2.83 7.53
N PHE A 40 -32.16 2.40 7.26
CA PHE A 40 -31.11 2.40 8.28
C PHE A 40 -30.78 3.81 8.78
N ALA A 41 -30.61 4.78 7.87
CA ALA A 41 -30.31 6.17 8.24
C ALA A 41 -31.42 6.80 9.10
N GLU A 42 -32.69 6.56 8.75
CA GLU A 42 -33.85 7.02 9.53
C GLU A 42 -33.88 6.39 10.93
N GLN A 43 -33.65 5.09 11.02
CA GLN A 43 -33.60 4.39 12.30
C GLN A 43 -32.48 4.93 13.19
N MET A 44 -31.27 5.08 12.64
CA MET A 44 -30.13 5.59 13.40
C MET A 44 -30.35 7.04 13.86
N SER A 45 -30.95 7.88 13.02
CA SER A 45 -31.26 9.28 13.36
C SER A 45 -32.37 9.41 14.42
N ARG A 46 -33.26 8.41 14.52
CA ARG A 46 -34.31 8.37 15.55
C ARG A 46 -33.77 7.90 16.90
N GLU A 47 -32.95 6.87 16.90
CA GLU A 47 -32.41 6.28 18.14
C GLU A 47 -31.22 7.08 18.71
N PHE A 48 -30.45 7.74 17.85
CA PHE A 48 -29.23 8.46 18.24
C PHE A 48 -29.26 9.92 17.79
N LYS A 49 -28.67 10.80 18.61
CA LYS A 49 -28.47 12.20 18.24
C LYS A 49 -27.31 12.32 17.25
N MET A 50 -27.61 12.14 15.98
CA MET A 50 -26.64 12.22 14.89
C MET A 50 -27.19 13.01 13.70
N SER A 51 -26.29 13.39 12.78
CA SER A 51 -26.64 14.13 11.57
C SER A 51 -26.19 13.33 10.35
N LEU A 52 -27.12 13.07 9.43
CA LEU A 52 -26.80 12.42 8.17
C LEU A 52 -26.03 13.40 7.28
N MET A 53 -24.80 13.04 6.90
CA MET A 53 -23.92 13.88 6.07
C MET A 53 -24.15 13.70 4.56
N GLY A 54 -25.10 12.86 4.15
CA GLY A 54 -25.37 12.54 2.75
C GLY A 54 -24.33 11.61 2.14
N GLU A 55 -24.06 11.78 0.85
CA GLU A 55 -23.05 11.00 0.14
C GLU A 55 -21.66 11.24 0.73
N LEU A 56 -20.87 10.17 0.90
CA LEU A 56 -19.55 10.25 1.49
C LEU A 56 -18.58 11.00 0.55
N GLN A 57 -18.29 12.25 0.90
CA GLN A 57 -17.37 13.13 0.16
C GLN A 57 -16.00 13.30 0.85
N PHE A 58 -15.96 13.17 2.19
CA PHE A 58 -14.74 13.33 2.98
C PHE A 58 -14.72 12.33 4.15
N PHE A 59 -13.59 11.66 4.37
CA PHE A 59 -13.37 10.82 5.55
C PHE A 59 -11.88 10.78 5.89
N LEU A 60 -11.48 11.09 7.13
CA LEU A 60 -10.08 11.12 7.56
C LEU A 60 -9.15 11.88 6.59
N GLU A 61 -9.59 13.09 6.18
CA GLU A 61 -8.91 13.94 5.18
C GLU A 61 -8.75 13.32 3.78
N LEU A 62 -9.31 12.13 3.53
CA LEU A 62 -9.49 11.58 2.19
C LEU A 62 -10.67 12.27 1.51
N GLN A 63 -10.48 12.67 0.26
CA GLN A 63 -11.52 13.22 -0.60
C GLN A 63 -12.03 12.09 -1.48
N ILE A 64 -13.35 11.92 -1.49
CA ILE A 64 -14.02 10.80 -2.15
C ILE A 64 -14.99 11.38 -3.18
N LYS A 65 -14.90 10.92 -4.42
CA LYS A 65 -15.84 11.25 -5.49
C LYS A 65 -16.44 9.95 -5.99
N GLN A 66 -17.73 9.77 -5.77
CA GLN A 66 -18.45 8.58 -6.19
C GLN A 66 -19.13 8.84 -7.54
N GLY A 67 -19.18 7.84 -8.38
CA GLY A 67 -19.83 7.88 -9.68
C GLY A 67 -20.28 6.48 -10.11
N LEU A 68 -21.03 6.41 -11.21
CA LEU A 68 -21.55 5.14 -11.73
C LEU A 68 -20.44 4.18 -12.17
N GLU A 69 -19.35 4.73 -12.73
CA GLU A 69 -18.22 3.96 -13.22
C GLU A 69 -17.23 3.56 -12.12
N GLY A 70 -17.34 4.14 -10.92
CA GLY A 70 -16.39 3.89 -9.85
C GLY A 70 -16.29 4.98 -8.81
N THR A 71 -15.34 4.80 -7.89
CA THR A 71 -15.04 5.74 -6.81
C THR A 71 -13.60 6.24 -6.93
N PHE A 72 -13.42 7.56 -6.93
CA PHE A 72 -12.10 8.19 -6.87
C PHE A 72 -11.77 8.61 -5.44
N ILE A 73 -10.61 8.22 -4.93
CA ILE A 73 -10.10 8.61 -3.60
C ILE A 73 -8.77 9.35 -3.74
N HIS A 74 -8.68 10.56 -3.22
CA HIS A 74 -7.46 11.38 -3.32
C HIS A 74 -7.27 12.31 -2.12
N GLN A 75 -6.08 12.89 -1.96
CA GLN A 75 -5.76 13.84 -0.87
C GLN A 75 -5.26 15.20 -1.41
N ALA A 76 -5.84 15.68 -2.51
CA ALA A 76 -5.32 16.86 -3.23
C ALA A 76 -5.29 18.14 -2.38
N LYS A 77 -6.31 18.35 -1.54
CA LYS A 77 -6.35 19.44 -0.56
C LYS A 77 -5.17 19.35 0.41
N TYR A 78 -4.99 18.19 1.05
CA TYR A 78 -3.88 17.95 1.98
C TYR A 78 -2.51 18.15 1.31
N THR A 79 -2.35 17.63 0.08
CA THR A 79 -1.12 17.82 -0.72
C THR A 79 -0.82 19.30 -0.92
N ARG A 80 -1.81 20.12 -1.28
CA ARG A 80 -1.63 21.57 -1.42
C ARG A 80 -1.31 22.25 -0.10
N ASP A 81 -1.96 21.83 0.99
CA ASP A 81 -1.75 22.39 2.33
C ASP A 81 -0.32 22.13 2.83
N ILE A 82 0.22 20.91 2.67
CA ILE A 82 1.61 20.61 3.06
C ILE A 82 2.62 21.31 2.15
N LEU A 83 2.34 21.48 0.85
CA LEU A 83 3.21 22.24 -0.04
C LEU A 83 3.30 23.71 0.37
N LYS A 84 2.17 24.33 0.74
CA LYS A 84 2.13 25.69 1.27
C LYS A 84 2.88 25.80 2.60
N LYS A 85 2.60 24.88 3.52
CA LYS A 85 3.20 24.83 4.86
C LYS A 85 4.73 24.78 4.86
N PHE A 86 5.32 24.05 3.92
CA PHE A 86 6.78 23.92 3.79
C PHE A 86 7.40 24.85 2.74
N ASN A 87 6.68 25.88 2.29
CA ASN A 87 7.13 26.85 1.29
C ASN A 87 7.60 26.20 -0.04
N MET A 88 6.91 25.13 -0.46
CA MET A 88 7.20 24.38 -1.68
C MET A 88 6.30 24.80 -2.86
N GLY A 89 5.39 25.76 -2.65
CA GLY A 89 4.44 26.26 -3.65
C GLY A 89 5.10 26.78 -4.94
N ASP A 90 6.25 27.46 -4.84
CA ASP A 90 6.98 28.03 -6.00
C ASP A 90 8.15 27.17 -6.48
N SER A 91 8.36 26.01 -5.86
CA SER A 91 9.48 25.12 -6.22
C SER A 91 9.36 24.58 -7.65
N LYS A 92 10.48 24.33 -8.34
CA LYS A 92 10.45 23.70 -9.67
C LYS A 92 9.92 22.27 -9.55
N PRO A 93 8.88 21.84 -10.29
CA PRO A 93 8.37 20.46 -10.20
C PRO A 93 9.43 19.42 -10.57
N MET A 94 9.27 18.20 -10.06
CA MET A 94 10.07 17.03 -10.41
C MET A 94 9.16 15.89 -10.84
N THR A 95 9.56 15.08 -11.80
CA THR A 95 8.74 13.97 -12.34
C THR A 95 8.87 12.67 -11.57
N THR A 96 9.77 12.60 -10.57
CA THR A 96 10.03 11.40 -9.77
C THR A 96 10.28 11.78 -8.31
N PRO A 97 9.83 10.97 -7.33
CA PRO A 97 10.03 11.25 -5.90
C PRO A 97 11.50 11.13 -5.47
N MET A 98 12.27 10.28 -6.13
CA MET A 98 13.69 10.02 -5.85
C MET A 98 14.46 9.84 -7.17
N SER A 99 15.78 10.06 -7.17
CA SER A 99 16.61 9.73 -8.34
C SER A 99 17.00 8.25 -8.29
N THR A 100 17.16 7.60 -9.43
CA THR A 100 17.68 6.23 -9.52
C THR A 100 19.10 6.10 -8.95
N ASN A 101 19.87 7.19 -8.99
CA ASN A 101 21.21 7.27 -8.41
C ASN A 101 21.23 7.88 -7.00
N THR A 102 20.07 8.14 -6.38
CA THR A 102 20.04 8.71 -5.03
C THR A 102 20.50 7.66 -4.04
N ALA A 103 21.66 7.92 -3.47
CA ALA A 103 22.20 7.17 -2.35
C ALA A 103 22.23 8.07 -1.12
N LEU A 104 21.39 7.77 -0.14
CA LEU A 104 21.46 8.39 1.17
C LEU A 104 22.30 7.51 2.09
N ASP A 105 23.31 8.09 2.72
CA ASP A 105 24.09 7.51 3.80
C ASP A 105 23.98 8.39 5.05
N ALA A 106 24.77 8.15 6.10
CA ALA A 106 24.67 8.93 7.33
C ALA A 106 25.04 10.41 7.17
N ASP A 107 25.83 10.76 6.14
CA ASP A 107 26.32 12.12 5.87
C ASP A 107 26.87 12.79 7.14
N GLU A 108 27.78 12.10 7.83
CA GLU A 108 28.26 12.51 9.17
C GLU A 108 28.92 13.90 9.18
N ASP A 109 29.62 14.21 8.10
CA ASP A 109 30.26 15.51 7.83
C ASP A 109 29.30 16.57 7.28
N GLY A 110 28.08 16.17 6.93
CA GLY A 110 27.06 17.05 6.40
C GLY A 110 26.52 18.04 7.43
N GLU A 111 26.06 19.18 6.95
CA GLU A 111 25.44 20.19 7.80
C GLU A 111 24.19 19.62 8.50
N ALA A 112 24.13 19.75 9.82
CA ALA A 112 23.01 19.29 10.62
C ALA A 112 21.73 20.07 10.29
N VAL A 113 20.61 19.36 10.28
CA VAL A 113 19.26 19.94 10.08
C VAL A 113 18.48 19.87 11.37
N ASP A 114 17.60 20.84 11.61
CA ASP A 114 16.71 20.83 12.76
C ASP A 114 15.85 19.54 12.77
N GLN A 115 15.97 18.78 13.86
CA GLN A 115 15.30 17.48 13.99
C GLN A 115 13.78 17.64 14.00
N LYS A 116 13.27 18.72 14.60
CA LYS A 116 11.84 18.96 14.73
C LYS A 116 11.22 19.30 13.37
N GLU A 117 11.84 20.19 12.60
CA GLU A 117 11.49 20.51 11.22
C GLU A 117 11.45 19.24 10.37
N PHE A 118 12.53 18.47 10.40
CA PHE A 118 12.65 17.26 9.58
C PHE A 118 11.58 16.21 9.94
N ARG A 119 11.35 15.94 11.23
CA ARG A 119 10.30 15.02 11.68
C ARG A 119 8.91 15.50 11.30
N TRP A 120 8.68 16.82 11.26
CA TRP A 120 7.40 17.38 10.83
C TRP A 120 7.17 17.18 9.33
N MET A 121 8.21 17.36 8.51
CA MET A 121 8.16 17.05 7.08
C MET A 121 7.86 15.57 6.84
N ILE A 122 8.58 14.66 7.52
CA ILE A 122 8.38 13.22 7.41
C ILE A 122 6.97 12.84 7.88
N GLY A 123 6.50 13.33 9.02
CA GLY A 123 5.17 13.05 9.55
C GLY A 123 4.06 13.44 8.58
N SER A 124 4.17 14.62 7.95
CA SER A 124 3.22 15.05 6.91
C SER A 124 3.23 14.14 5.68
N LEU A 125 4.41 13.64 5.26
CA LEU A 125 4.50 12.72 4.13
C LEU A 125 3.99 11.32 4.48
N LEU A 126 4.24 10.83 5.70
CA LEU A 126 3.76 9.53 6.17
C LEU A 126 2.23 9.46 6.12
N TYR A 127 1.55 10.55 6.46
CA TYR A 127 0.09 10.63 6.35
C TYR A 127 -0.39 10.53 4.90
N LEU A 128 0.30 11.22 3.98
CA LEU A 128 -0.05 11.24 2.56
C LEU A 128 0.16 9.89 1.86
N MET A 129 1.02 9.01 2.41
CA MET A 129 1.22 7.66 1.85
C MET A 129 -0.06 6.83 1.81
N ALA A 130 -1.12 7.21 2.56
CA ALA A 130 -2.43 6.58 2.51
C ALA A 130 -3.09 6.64 1.12
N THR A 131 -2.78 7.66 0.30
CA THR A 131 -3.21 7.72 -1.11
C THR A 131 -2.07 7.83 -2.11
N ARG A 132 -0.82 7.75 -1.63
CA ARG A 132 0.39 7.96 -2.43
C ARG A 132 1.40 6.83 -2.24
N PRO A 133 1.12 5.62 -2.75
CA PRO A 133 2.06 4.50 -2.67
C PRO A 133 3.36 4.78 -3.43
N ASP A 134 3.30 5.61 -4.47
CA ASP A 134 4.39 6.05 -5.33
C ASP A 134 5.49 6.83 -4.60
N ILE A 135 5.21 7.48 -3.47
CA ILE A 135 6.24 8.15 -2.66
C ILE A 135 6.77 7.29 -1.51
N GLN A 136 6.18 6.12 -1.27
CA GLN A 136 6.36 5.41 -0.01
C GLN A 136 7.80 4.99 0.25
N PHE A 137 8.49 4.39 -0.72
CA PHE A 137 9.89 4.04 -0.57
C PHE A 137 10.76 5.26 -0.24
N ALA A 138 10.58 6.34 -1.01
CA ALA A 138 11.36 7.57 -0.84
C ALA A 138 11.18 8.17 0.56
N VAL A 139 9.94 8.21 1.06
CA VAL A 139 9.60 8.69 2.41
C VAL A 139 10.19 7.76 3.47
N CYS A 140 10.00 6.45 3.35
CA CYS A 140 10.51 5.45 4.28
C CYS A 140 12.05 5.45 4.35
N LEU A 141 12.74 5.69 3.23
CA LEU A 141 14.19 5.84 3.20
C LEU A 141 14.64 7.11 3.95
N CYS A 142 14.01 8.26 3.66
CA CYS A 142 14.33 9.52 4.33
C CYS A 142 14.04 9.47 5.85
N ALA A 143 12.97 8.79 6.26
CA ALA A 143 12.57 8.65 7.66
C ALA A 143 13.64 7.96 8.54
N ARG A 144 14.53 7.15 7.94
CA ARG A 144 15.62 6.47 8.67
C ARG A 144 16.59 7.46 9.34
N TYR A 145 16.68 8.68 8.82
CA TYR A 145 17.62 9.71 9.26
C TYR A 145 17.01 10.72 10.25
N GLN A 146 15.77 10.51 10.70
CA GLN A 146 15.06 11.45 11.57
C GLN A 146 15.68 11.69 12.96
N ALA A 147 16.61 10.82 13.38
CA ALA A 147 17.34 10.96 14.63
C ALA A 147 18.52 11.95 14.52
N SER A 148 19.15 12.04 13.35
CA SER A 148 20.28 12.93 13.07
C SER A 148 20.27 13.35 11.59
N PRO A 149 19.30 14.20 11.17
CA PRO A 149 19.15 14.56 9.77
C PRO A 149 20.21 15.58 9.33
N ARG A 150 20.49 15.55 8.03
CA ARG A 150 21.54 16.35 7.38
C ARG A 150 20.97 17.09 6.18
N THR A 151 21.71 18.07 5.66
CA THR A 151 21.24 18.86 4.51
C THR A 151 20.92 17.99 3.29
N SER A 152 21.69 16.93 3.02
CA SER A 152 21.40 15.91 1.99
C SER A 152 20.04 15.24 2.19
N HIS A 153 19.73 14.79 3.41
CA HIS A 153 18.44 14.20 3.79
C HIS A 153 17.29 15.17 3.57
N ARG A 154 17.44 16.43 4.00
CA ARG A 154 16.40 17.47 3.80
C ARG A 154 16.19 17.76 2.32
N GLN A 155 17.25 17.77 1.51
CA GLN A 155 17.14 17.94 0.06
C GLN A 155 16.37 16.79 -0.60
N ALA A 156 16.58 15.55 -0.15
CA ALA A 156 15.80 14.40 -0.61
C ALA A 156 14.31 14.55 -0.28
N VAL A 157 13.96 14.97 0.94
CA VAL A 157 12.56 15.23 1.31
C VAL A 157 11.96 16.38 0.49
N LYS A 158 12.73 17.46 0.25
CA LYS A 158 12.30 18.56 -0.64
C LYS A 158 12.06 18.08 -2.07
N ARG A 159 12.81 17.09 -2.58
CA ARG A 159 12.53 16.48 -3.88
C ARG A 159 11.16 15.79 -3.91
N ILE A 160 10.80 15.06 -2.85
CA ILE A 160 9.48 14.42 -2.74
C ILE A 160 8.37 15.49 -2.82
N PHE A 161 8.50 16.60 -2.09
CA PHE A 161 7.55 17.71 -2.21
C PHE A 161 7.49 18.31 -3.62
N ARG A 162 8.62 18.44 -4.33
CA ARG A 162 8.63 18.91 -5.72
C ARG A 162 7.91 17.94 -6.68
N TYR A 163 7.94 16.65 -6.37
CA TYR A 163 7.17 15.64 -7.10
C TYR A 163 5.68 15.70 -6.77
N LEU A 164 5.30 15.90 -5.50
CA LEU A 164 3.91 16.15 -5.12
C LEU A 164 3.32 17.40 -5.79
N LYS A 165 4.14 18.44 -5.99
CA LYS A 165 3.74 19.62 -6.78
C LYS A 165 3.47 19.28 -8.25
N PHE A 166 4.20 18.32 -8.82
CA PHE A 166 3.99 17.86 -10.19
C PHE A 166 2.70 17.03 -10.30
N THR A 167 2.33 16.28 -9.25
CA THR A 167 1.18 15.37 -9.21
C THR A 167 0.22 15.68 -8.04
N PRO A 168 -0.35 16.90 -7.95
CA PRO A 168 -1.10 17.32 -6.77
C PRO A 168 -2.47 16.64 -6.64
N GLU A 169 -3.01 16.11 -7.74
CA GLU A 169 -4.35 15.51 -7.80
C GLU A 169 -4.34 13.99 -7.92
N LEU A 170 -3.16 13.36 -7.80
CA LEU A 170 -3.04 11.92 -7.88
C LEU A 170 -3.83 11.24 -6.75
N GLY A 171 -4.48 10.13 -7.09
CA GLY A 171 -5.32 9.33 -6.21
C GLY A 171 -5.69 8.01 -6.87
N PHE A 172 -6.54 7.23 -6.21
CA PHE A 172 -6.99 5.91 -6.66
C PHE A 172 -8.34 5.97 -7.37
N TRP A 173 -8.42 5.33 -8.53
CA TRP A 173 -9.69 5.02 -9.18
C TRP A 173 -10.09 3.56 -8.92
N TYR A 174 -11.22 3.36 -8.26
CA TYR A 174 -11.82 2.05 -8.01
C TYR A 174 -13.00 1.83 -8.97
N PHE A 175 -12.75 1.08 -10.04
CA PHE A 175 -13.73 0.78 -11.08
C PHE A 175 -14.85 -0.14 -10.59
N SER A 176 -16.10 0.22 -10.86
CA SER A 176 -17.28 -0.53 -10.38
C SER A 176 -17.45 -1.89 -11.05
N GLY A 177 -16.97 -2.07 -12.28
CA GLY A 177 -17.02 -3.33 -13.02
C GLY A 177 -15.86 -4.30 -12.71
N SER A 178 -15.02 -4.01 -11.72
CA SER A 178 -13.87 -4.86 -11.39
C SER A 178 -14.31 -6.20 -10.79
N SER A 179 -13.81 -7.30 -11.33
CA SER A 179 -14.04 -8.63 -10.74
C SER A 179 -13.41 -8.71 -9.35
N LEU A 180 -14.08 -9.33 -8.38
CA LEU A 180 -13.49 -9.54 -7.05
C LEU A 180 -12.51 -10.72 -7.07
N SER A 181 -11.21 -10.42 -7.17
CA SER A 181 -10.13 -11.41 -7.03
C SER A 181 -9.04 -10.89 -6.09
N LEU A 182 -8.59 -11.70 -5.15
CA LEU A 182 -7.54 -11.29 -4.21
C LEU A 182 -6.17 -11.74 -4.74
N ARG A 183 -5.27 -10.78 -5.00
CA ARG A 183 -3.93 -11.04 -5.54
C ARG A 183 -2.88 -10.17 -4.85
N GLY A 184 -1.65 -10.62 -4.83
CA GLY A 184 -0.53 -9.78 -4.36
C GLY A 184 0.71 -9.89 -5.22
N PHE A 185 1.55 -8.87 -5.12
CA PHE A 185 2.85 -8.75 -5.75
C PHE A 185 3.90 -8.53 -4.67
N SER A 186 5.06 -9.14 -4.82
CA SER A 186 6.20 -8.93 -3.94
C SER A 186 7.49 -8.76 -4.73
N ASP A 187 8.35 -7.88 -4.23
CA ASP A 187 9.68 -7.61 -4.74
C ASP A 187 10.62 -7.29 -3.57
N ALA A 188 11.93 -7.40 -3.77
CA ALA A 188 12.92 -7.01 -2.79
C ALA A 188 14.19 -6.40 -3.41
N ASP A 189 14.59 -5.22 -2.93
CA ASP A 189 15.93 -4.67 -3.17
C ASP A 189 16.93 -5.31 -2.20
N HIS A 190 17.70 -6.27 -2.71
CA HIS A 190 18.67 -7.02 -1.92
C HIS A 190 19.86 -6.17 -1.46
N ALA A 191 20.06 -6.11 -0.14
CA ALA A 191 21.13 -5.35 0.49
C ALA A 191 21.18 -3.86 0.09
N GLY A 192 20.02 -3.29 -0.26
CA GLY A 192 19.88 -1.89 -0.68
C GLY A 192 20.32 -0.86 0.36
N CYS A 193 20.13 -1.15 1.65
CA CYS A 193 20.54 -0.21 2.70
C CYS A 193 22.07 -0.11 2.80
N ARG A 194 22.64 1.06 2.52
CA ARG A 194 24.10 1.27 2.58
C ARG A 194 24.70 1.18 3.99
N ILE A 195 23.89 1.41 5.02
CA ILE A 195 24.34 1.43 6.42
C ILE A 195 24.51 0.01 6.97
N ASP A 196 23.47 -0.81 6.89
CA ASP A 196 23.43 -2.13 7.53
C ASP A 196 23.30 -3.30 6.53
N ARG A 197 23.32 -3.00 5.22
CA ARG A 197 23.18 -3.96 4.13
C ARG A 197 21.92 -4.82 4.22
N LYS A 198 20.88 -4.35 4.94
CA LYS A 198 19.57 -4.99 4.95
C LYS A 198 18.80 -4.64 3.68
N SER A 199 18.06 -5.62 3.19
CA SER A 199 17.19 -5.46 2.02
C SER A 199 15.96 -4.63 2.34
N THR A 200 15.29 -4.11 1.32
CA THR A 200 13.95 -3.52 1.41
C THR A 200 12.96 -4.46 0.72
N SER A 201 11.84 -4.76 1.35
CA SER A 201 10.74 -5.52 0.76
C SER A 201 9.63 -4.57 0.32
N GLY A 202 9.21 -4.70 -0.94
CA GLY A 202 8.05 -4.05 -1.51
C GLY A 202 6.91 -5.06 -1.65
N THR A 203 5.69 -4.65 -1.31
CA THR A 203 4.49 -5.49 -1.48
C THR A 203 3.32 -4.66 -1.97
N CYS A 204 2.51 -5.21 -2.86
CA CYS A 204 1.22 -4.66 -3.27
C CYS A 204 0.15 -5.75 -3.15
N GLN A 205 -1.03 -5.42 -2.66
CA GLN A 205 -2.19 -6.31 -2.63
C GLN A 205 -3.39 -5.65 -3.28
N LEU A 206 -4.02 -6.39 -4.20
CA LEU A 206 -5.13 -5.93 -5.02
C LEU A 206 -6.38 -6.73 -4.72
N LEU A 207 -7.51 -6.03 -4.77
CA LEU A 207 -8.84 -6.62 -4.86
C LEU A 207 -9.40 -6.30 -6.25
N GLY A 208 -9.43 -7.32 -7.10
CA GLY A 208 -9.71 -7.17 -8.53
C GLY A 208 -8.56 -6.49 -9.24
N THR A 209 -8.85 -5.33 -9.81
CA THR A 209 -7.88 -4.42 -10.42
C THR A 209 -7.48 -3.29 -9.48
N SER A 210 -8.12 -3.16 -8.31
CA SER A 210 -7.91 -2.06 -7.38
C SER A 210 -6.80 -2.36 -6.38
N LEU A 211 -5.82 -1.47 -6.26
CA LEU A 211 -4.84 -1.53 -5.17
C LEU A 211 -5.50 -1.13 -3.85
N VAL A 212 -5.39 -1.98 -2.83
CA VAL A 212 -6.04 -1.77 -1.53
C VAL A 212 -5.08 -1.82 -0.35
N SER A 213 -3.88 -2.37 -0.56
CA SER A 213 -2.82 -2.40 0.46
C SER A 213 -1.45 -2.45 -0.21
N TRP A 214 -0.47 -1.80 0.40
CA TRP A 214 0.90 -1.77 -0.10
C TRP A 214 1.89 -1.50 1.04
N SER A 215 3.15 -1.88 0.85
CA SER A 215 4.19 -1.58 1.82
C SER A 215 5.58 -1.52 1.20
N SER A 216 6.43 -0.66 1.77
CA SER A 216 7.89 -0.67 1.59
C SER A 216 8.52 -0.77 2.98
N ARG A 217 9.24 -1.87 3.26
CA ARG A 217 9.77 -2.15 4.60
C ARG A 217 11.20 -2.66 4.55
N LYS A 218 12.10 -2.05 5.34
CA LYS A 218 13.44 -2.61 5.56
C LYS A 218 13.32 -3.96 6.28
N GLN A 219 13.98 -4.98 5.77
CA GLN A 219 14.00 -6.31 6.40
C GLN A 219 14.69 -6.25 7.76
N ALA A 220 14.27 -7.12 8.68
CA ALA A 220 14.82 -7.16 10.03
C ALA A 220 16.25 -7.74 10.06
N SER A 221 16.50 -8.75 9.24
CA SER A 221 17.79 -9.43 9.08
C SER A 221 18.44 -9.08 7.75
N VAL A 222 19.76 -9.26 7.68
CA VAL A 222 20.52 -9.19 6.41
C VAL A 222 20.28 -10.51 5.67
N ALA A 223 19.76 -10.42 4.44
CA ALA A 223 19.66 -11.56 3.55
C ALA A 223 21.04 -11.90 2.99
N LEU A 224 21.35 -13.19 2.79
CA LEU A 224 22.61 -13.65 2.21
C LEU A 224 22.56 -13.82 0.69
N SER A 225 21.37 -13.70 0.09
CA SER A 225 21.17 -13.78 -1.36
C SER A 225 19.94 -12.98 -1.79
N ASN A 226 19.86 -12.64 -3.09
CA ASN A 226 18.65 -12.04 -3.66
C ASN A 226 17.43 -12.95 -3.46
N THR A 227 17.60 -14.26 -3.69
CA THR A 227 16.54 -15.25 -3.49
C THR A 227 16.00 -15.26 -2.08
N GLU A 228 16.86 -15.12 -1.06
CA GLU A 228 16.43 -15.03 0.33
C GLU A 228 15.62 -13.75 0.59
N ALA A 229 16.10 -12.60 0.09
CA ALA A 229 15.41 -11.32 0.26
C ALA A 229 14.00 -11.36 -0.36
N GLU A 230 13.91 -11.90 -1.56
CA GLU A 230 12.66 -12.08 -2.32
C GLU A 230 11.69 -13.03 -1.63
N TYR A 231 12.21 -14.13 -1.09
CA TYR A 231 11.38 -15.07 -0.33
C TYR A 231 10.79 -14.42 0.94
N VAL A 232 11.58 -13.57 1.62
CA VAL A 232 11.10 -12.81 2.77
C VAL A 232 10.01 -11.80 2.37
N ALA A 233 10.14 -11.14 1.22
CA ALA A 233 9.13 -10.24 0.68
C ALA A 233 7.84 -10.99 0.35
N ALA A 234 7.95 -12.13 -0.35
CA ALA A 234 6.83 -13.00 -0.70
C ALA A 234 6.08 -13.50 0.54
N ALA A 235 6.81 -13.95 1.57
CA ALA A 235 6.19 -14.45 2.80
C ALA A 235 5.44 -13.34 3.55
N SER A 236 6.01 -12.12 3.58
CA SER A 236 5.36 -10.95 4.17
C SER A 236 4.11 -10.54 3.39
N CYS A 237 4.18 -10.54 2.05
CA CYS A 237 3.06 -10.24 1.17
C CYS A 237 1.91 -11.26 1.36
N TYR A 238 2.23 -12.55 1.39
CA TYR A 238 1.21 -13.58 1.61
C TYR A 238 0.56 -13.50 2.99
N SER A 239 1.33 -13.19 4.02
CA SER A 239 0.79 -12.97 5.37
C SER A 239 -0.27 -11.85 5.37
N GLN A 240 -0.01 -10.76 4.65
CA GLN A 240 -0.98 -9.67 4.47
C GLN A 240 -2.22 -10.14 3.70
N LEU A 241 -2.05 -10.95 2.65
CA LEU A 241 -3.17 -11.51 1.88
C LEU A 241 -4.05 -12.44 2.71
N LEU A 242 -3.47 -13.26 3.60
CA LEU A 242 -4.24 -14.09 4.52
C LEU A 242 -5.07 -13.25 5.48
N TRP A 243 -4.48 -12.19 6.04
CA TRP A 243 -5.22 -11.25 6.88
C TRP A 243 -6.36 -10.59 6.11
N MET A 244 -6.11 -10.13 4.88
CA MET A 244 -7.15 -9.55 4.02
C MET A 244 -8.26 -10.56 3.69
N LYS A 245 -7.92 -11.81 3.37
CA LYS A 245 -8.91 -12.88 3.13
C LYS A 245 -9.81 -13.12 4.34
N ALA A 246 -9.24 -13.08 5.54
CA ALA A 246 -10.00 -13.17 6.78
C ALA A 246 -10.91 -11.95 6.97
N THR A 247 -10.40 -10.73 6.80
CA THR A 247 -11.19 -9.49 6.89
C THR A 247 -12.33 -9.47 5.87
N LEU A 248 -12.07 -9.86 4.62
CA LEU A 248 -13.08 -9.92 3.56
C LEU A 248 -14.18 -10.94 3.83
N SER A 249 -13.91 -11.96 4.67
CA SER A 249 -14.94 -12.90 5.12
C SER A 249 -16.00 -12.20 5.99
N ASP A 250 -15.64 -11.14 6.73
CA ASP A 250 -16.59 -10.34 7.49
C ASP A 250 -17.48 -9.47 6.58
N PHE A 251 -17.02 -9.16 5.36
CA PHE A 251 -17.83 -8.55 4.30
C PHE A 251 -18.71 -9.58 3.56
N GLY A 252 -18.72 -10.84 3.99
CA GLY A 252 -19.46 -11.93 3.33
C GLY A 252 -18.77 -12.48 2.07
N LEU A 253 -17.54 -12.05 1.78
CA LEU A 253 -16.79 -12.48 0.60
C LEU A 253 -15.89 -13.66 0.94
N ARG A 254 -15.94 -14.72 0.13
CA ARG A 254 -15.10 -15.90 0.30
C ARG A 254 -14.15 -16.05 -0.87
N PHE A 255 -12.87 -16.15 -0.56
CA PHE A 255 -11.82 -16.39 -1.55
C PHE A 255 -11.24 -17.78 -1.36
N GLY A 256 -11.08 -18.51 -2.46
CA GLY A 256 -10.40 -19.80 -2.46
C GLY A 256 -8.88 -19.63 -2.41
N ARG A 257 -8.20 -20.21 -3.40
CA ARG A 257 -6.77 -20.06 -3.61
C ARG A 257 -6.41 -18.62 -3.96
N ILE A 258 -5.36 -18.08 -3.36
CA ILE A 258 -4.86 -16.71 -3.58
C ILE A 258 -3.66 -16.76 -4.52
N THR A 259 -3.60 -15.85 -5.50
CA THR A 259 -2.42 -15.71 -6.37
C THR A 259 -1.41 -14.74 -5.76
N LEU A 260 -0.14 -15.17 -5.68
CA LEU A 260 0.99 -14.32 -5.33
C LEU A 260 1.99 -14.31 -6.49
N LEU A 261 2.24 -13.11 -7.02
CA LEU A 261 3.21 -12.85 -8.06
C LEU A 261 4.55 -12.46 -7.44
N VAL A 262 5.61 -13.17 -7.83
CA VAL A 262 6.97 -13.01 -7.28
C VAL A 262 7.96 -12.89 -8.44
N ASP A 263 8.88 -11.93 -8.38
CA ASP A 263 9.85 -11.71 -9.47
C ASP A 263 10.99 -12.75 -9.47
N SER A 264 11.25 -13.39 -8.34
CA SER A 264 12.29 -14.43 -8.23
C SER A 264 11.78 -15.84 -8.53
N THR A 265 12.13 -16.35 -9.72
CA THR A 265 11.90 -17.76 -10.10
C THR A 265 12.60 -18.75 -9.16
N SER A 266 13.76 -18.38 -8.62
CA SER A 266 14.47 -19.16 -7.60
C SER A 266 13.69 -19.23 -6.28
N ALA A 267 13.10 -18.12 -5.83
CA ALA A 267 12.29 -18.12 -4.61
C ALA A 267 11.03 -18.99 -4.78
N ILE A 268 10.37 -18.89 -5.94
CA ILE A 268 9.25 -19.76 -6.31
C ILE A 268 9.68 -21.23 -6.30
N SER A 269 10.82 -21.56 -6.89
CA SER A 269 11.32 -22.93 -6.96
C SER A 269 11.59 -23.52 -5.58
N ILE A 270 12.09 -22.72 -4.64
CA ILE A 270 12.32 -23.17 -3.25
C ILE A 270 10.99 -23.39 -2.49
N ALA A 271 9.98 -22.55 -2.73
CA ALA A 271 8.66 -22.75 -2.14
C ALA A 271 7.99 -24.02 -2.67
N LYS A 272 8.21 -24.38 -3.95
CA LYS A 272 7.62 -25.55 -4.60
C LYS A 272 8.37 -26.88 -4.34
N ASN A 273 9.62 -26.84 -3.89
CA ASN A 273 10.46 -28.04 -3.78
C ASN A 273 10.79 -28.43 -2.32
N PRO A 274 10.37 -29.62 -1.85
CA PRO A 274 10.59 -30.07 -0.47
C PRO A 274 12.03 -30.50 -0.16
N ILE A 275 12.90 -30.70 -1.14
CA ILE A 275 14.23 -31.33 -0.94
C ILE A 275 15.32 -30.32 -0.50
N LEU A 276 15.12 -29.03 -0.72
CA LEU A 276 16.11 -27.96 -0.47
C LEU A 276 16.14 -27.50 1.01
N HIS A 277 16.41 -28.41 1.95
CA HIS A 277 16.40 -28.12 3.39
C HIS A 277 17.78 -27.80 4.02
N SER A 278 18.89 -28.25 3.44
CA SER A 278 20.16 -28.28 4.19
C SER A 278 20.92 -26.95 4.30
N ARG A 279 20.57 -25.91 3.52
CA ARG A 279 21.35 -24.66 3.42
C ARG A 279 20.61 -23.38 3.86
N THR A 280 19.42 -23.48 4.45
CA THR A 280 18.50 -22.32 4.62
C THR A 280 17.95 -22.17 6.05
N LYS A 281 18.72 -22.60 7.06
CA LYS A 281 18.28 -22.70 8.47
C LYS A 281 18.05 -21.35 9.17
N HIS A 282 18.64 -20.26 8.71
CA HIS A 282 18.55 -18.93 9.34
C HIS A 282 17.22 -18.20 9.12
N ILE A 283 16.32 -18.80 8.32
CA ILE A 283 15.03 -18.25 7.89
C ILE A 283 13.92 -19.32 7.85
N ASP A 284 14.20 -20.48 8.48
CA ASP A 284 13.47 -21.75 8.35
C ASP A 284 11.94 -21.63 8.47
N VAL A 285 11.46 -20.88 9.48
CA VAL A 285 10.02 -20.70 9.73
C VAL A 285 9.31 -20.01 8.56
N ARG A 286 9.94 -18.99 7.95
CA ARG A 286 9.35 -18.31 6.78
C ARG A 286 9.34 -19.23 5.56
N PHE A 287 10.37 -20.06 5.41
CA PHE A 287 10.46 -21.04 4.32
C PHE A 287 9.35 -22.07 4.41
N HIS A 288 9.17 -22.64 5.59
CA HIS A 288 8.08 -23.56 5.86
C HIS A 288 6.70 -22.92 5.66
N PHE A 289 6.52 -21.64 6.04
CA PHE A 289 5.24 -20.96 5.89
C PHE A 289 4.71 -20.92 4.45
N LEU A 290 5.46 -20.35 3.50
CA LEU A 290 5.00 -20.28 2.10
C LEU A 290 4.86 -21.67 1.46
N ARG A 291 5.76 -22.60 1.80
CA ARG A 291 5.73 -23.96 1.28
C ARG A 291 4.51 -24.73 1.75
N ASP A 292 4.22 -24.69 3.05
CA ASP A 292 3.08 -25.38 3.66
C ASP A 292 1.76 -24.94 3.01
N HIS A 293 1.59 -23.63 2.79
CA HIS A 293 0.42 -23.10 2.08
C HIS A 293 0.39 -23.48 0.59
N TYR A 294 1.55 -23.61 -0.05
CA TYR A 294 1.63 -24.09 -1.43
C TYR A 294 1.21 -25.57 -1.53
N GLU A 295 1.74 -26.43 -0.65
CA GLU A 295 1.41 -27.86 -0.60
C GLU A 295 -0.06 -28.12 -0.26
N LYS A 296 -0.68 -27.27 0.58
CA LYS A 296 -2.12 -27.29 0.87
C LYS A 296 -3.01 -26.80 -0.29
N GLY A 297 -2.43 -26.15 -1.29
CA GLY A 297 -3.16 -25.54 -2.41
C GLY A 297 -3.83 -24.21 -2.07
N ASP A 298 -3.44 -23.55 -0.96
CA ASP A 298 -3.98 -22.26 -0.53
C ASP A 298 -3.45 -21.08 -1.35
N ILE A 299 -2.25 -21.23 -1.92
CA ILE A 299 -1.54 -20.20 -2.68
C ILE A 299 -1.16 -20.71 -4.07
N ASP A 300 -1.25 -19.84 -5.06
CA ASP A 300 -0.69 -20.03 -6.39
C ASP A 300 0.49 -19.07 -6.58
N LEU A 301 1.70 -19.63 -6.73
CA LEU A 301 2.93 -18.88 -6.91
C LEU A 301 3.28 -18.77 -8.39
N ILE A 302 3.17 -17.55 -8.93
CA ILE A 302 3.34 -17.24 -10.35
C ILE A 302 4.52 -16.27 -10.53
N PRO A 303 5.43 -16.51 -11.50
CA PRO A 303 6.48 -15.55 -11.82
C PRO A 303 5.90 -14.29 -12.48
N VAL A 304 6.47 -13.13 -12.17
CA VAL A 304 6.17 -11.89 -12.91
C VAL A 304 6.82 -11.98 -14.29
N VAL A 305 6.06 -11.68 -15.37
CA VAL A 305 6.62 -11.63 -16.73
C VAL A 305 7.22 -10.24 -16.95
N SER A 306 8.55 -10.16 -17.06
CA SER A 306 9.39 -8.96 -17.02
C SER A 306 9.21 -7.94 -18.17
N ALA A 307 8.15 -8.02 -18.97
CA ALA A 307 7.97 -7.12 -20.12
C ALA A 307 7.67 -5.65 -19.73
N ASN A 308 7.39 -5.34 -18.46
CA ASN A 308 6.87 -4.03 -18.05
C ASN A 308 7.49 -3.42 -16.76
N GLN A 309 8.68 -3.86 -16.33
CA GLN A 309 9.32 -3.33 -15.11
C GLN A 309 9.84 -1.89 -15.22
N LEU A 310 9.97 -1.31 -16.43
CA LEU A 310 10.77 -0.09 -16.65
C LEU A 310 9.99 1.19 -16.99
N GLN A 311 8.67 1.26 -16.82
CA GLN A 311 7.93 2.52 -17.03
C GLN A 311 7.42 3.13 -15.72
N VAL A 312 8.30 3.89 -15.06
CA VAL A 312 7.93 4.87 -14.02
C VAL A 312 6.90 5.89 -14.57
N GLU A 313 6.88 6.12 -15.89
CA GLU A 313 5.92 6.98 -16.60
C GLU A 313 4.47 6.43 -16.64
N GLY A 314 4.23 5.23 -16.10
CA GLY A 314 2.91 4.57 -16.12
C GLY A 314 2.17 4.50 -14.78
N VAL A 315 2.84 4.75 -13.64
CA VAL A 315 2.23 4.56 -12.31
C VAL A 315 1.14 5.59 -12.02
N ASP A 316 1.32 6.83 -12.49
CA ASP A 316 0.29 7.86 -12.41
C ASP A 316 -0.96 7.45 -13.21
N ASN A 317 -0.77 6.86 -14.40
CA ASN A 317 -1.87 6.28 -15.18
C ASN A 317 -2.46 5.02 -14.51
N ALA A 318 -1.70 4.26 -13.73
CA ALA A 318 -2.20 3.09 -12.99
C ALA A 318 -3.17 3.47 -11.89
N LEU A 319 -2.77 4.47 -11.11
CA LEU A 319 -3.55 5.00 -10.00
C LEU A 319 -4.81 5.71 -10.52
N ILE A 320 -4.72 6.36 -11.69
CA ILE A 320 -5.81 7.11 -12.32
C ILE A 320 -6.74 6.24 -13.19
N LYS A 321 -6.24 5.21 -13.89
CA LYS A 321 -7.01 4.46 -14.90
C LYS A 321 -7.34 3.02 -14.52
N GLY A 322 -6.71 2.44 -13.49
CA GLY A 322 -7.13 1.15 -12.90
C GLY A 322 -7.12 -0.07 -13.82
N GLU A 323 -6.37 -0.09 -14.93
CA GLU A 323 -6.65 -1.04 -16.02
C GLU A 323 -5.49 -1.85 -16.61
N ILE A 324 -4.23 -1.75 -16.18
CA ILE A 324 -3.18 -2.55 -16.83
C ILE A 324 -2.22 -3.23 -15.85
N GLU A 325 -2.13 -4.56 -15.95
CA GLU A 325 -1.23 -5.42 -15.18
C GLU A 325 0.25 -5.01 -15.32
N SER A 326 0.61 -4.40 -16.46
CA SER A 326 1.91 -3.76 -16.72
C SER A 326 2.26 -2.60 -15.81
N GLN A 327 1.28 -1.99 -15.16
CA GLN A 327 1.48 -0.79 -14.35
C GLN A 327 1.77 -1.13 -12.88
N TRP A 328 1.33 -2.30 -12.40
CA TRP A 328 1.61 -2.77 -11.04
C TRP A 328 3.05 -3.24 -10.87
N THR A 329 3.70 -3.71 -11.94
CA THR A 329 5.15 -3.96 -11.98
C THR A 329 5.97 -2.68 -11.86
N GLY A 330 5.45 -1.55 -12.36
CA GLY A 330 6.07 -0.24 -12.14
C GLY A 330 5.92 0.22 -10.69
N LEU A 331 4.76 0.00 -10.06
CA LEU A 331 4.54 0.39 -8.66
C LEU A 331 5.36 -0.45 -7.68
N ILE A 332 5.45 -1.78 -7.88
CA ILE A 332 6.23 -2.63 -6.98
C ILE A 332 7.72 -2.24 -7.00
N ALA A 333 8.24 -1.85 -8.17
CA ALA A 333 9.59 -1.31 -8.32
C ALA A 333 9.79 0.04 -7.61
N LEU A 334 8.72 0.85 -7.46
CA LEU A 334 8.77 2.08 -6.65
C LEU A 334 8.71 1.83 -5.14
N LEU A 335 8.44 0.59 -4.70
CA LEU A 335 8.36 0.22 -3.29
C LEU A 335 9.65 -0.41 -2.75
N VAL A 336 10.66 -0.66 -3.57
CA VAL A 336 11.92 -1.31 -3.16
C VAL A 336 13.14 -0.43 -3.30
#